data_AF-L9KW74-F1
#
_entry.id   AF-L9KW74-F1
#
_cell.length_a   1.000
_cell.length_b   1.000
_cell.length_c   1.000
_cell.angle_alpha   90.00
_cell.angle_beta   90.00
_cell.angle_gamma   90.00
#
_symmetry.space_group_name_H-M   'P 1'
#
loop_
_entity.id
_entity.type
_entity.pdbx_description
1 polymer ?
#
loop_
_entity_poly.entity_id
_entity_poly.type
_entity_poly.pdbx_seq_one_letter_code
_entity_poly.pdbx_strand_id
1 'polypeptide(L)'
;MNEAPGPINFTMFFTMFGEKLNGTDPEDLIRNAFACFDEEATGTTEEAYLRELLTTVGDHVTDEEVDELYREAPSDKKGDFNYMEFTRILKHEAKGKDD
;
A
#
# COMPACT_ATOMS: atom_id res chain seq x y z
N MET A 1 1.69 -17.47 14.59
CA MET A 1 2.28 -16.14 14.87
C MET A 1 2.14 -15.89 16.35
N ASN A 2 3.24 -15.68 17.06
CA ASN A 2 3.25 -15.38 18.50
C ASN A 2 4.02 -14.06 18.65
N GLU A 3 3.35 -12.95 18.30
CA GLU A 3 3.94 -11.60 18.30
C GLU A 3 4.30 -11.14 19.72
N ALA A 4 3.82 -11.83 20.76
CA ALA A 4 4.10 -11.52 22.16
C ALA A 4 5.09 -12.52 22.81
N PRO A 5 6.22 -12.05 23.37
CA PRO A 5 7.10 -12.88 24.19
C PRO A 5 6.51 -13.36 25.53
N GLY A 6 5.26 -12.98 25.87
CA GLY A 6 4.62 -13.35 27.12
C GLY A 6 3.19 -12.81 27.27
N PRO A 7 2.58 -12.90 28.47
CA PRO A 7 1.24 -12.39 28.73
C PRO A 7 1.11 -10.91 28.37
N ILE A 8 0.11 -10.57 27.55
CA ILE A 8 -0.14 -9.19 27.12
C ILE A 8 -0.65 -8.39 28.32
N ASN A 9 0.20 -7.51 28.85
CA ASN A 9 -0.18 -6.50 29.82
C ASN A 9 -0.49 -5.17 29.11
N PHE A 10 -1.06 -4.20 29.84
CA PHE A 10 -1.53 -2.94 29.26
C PHE A 10 -0.41 -2.13 28.58
N THR A 11 0.82 -2.17 29.12
CA THR A 11 1.99 -1.54 28.50
C THR A 11 2.39 -2.25 27.21
N MET A 12 2.43 -3.59 27.22
CA MET A 12 2.74 -4.41 26.06
C MET A 12 1.75 -4.16 24.91
N PHE A 13 0.47 -3.99 25.24
CA PHE A 13 -0.57 -3.65 24.28
C PHE A 13 -0.26 -2.33 23.55
N PHE A 14 0.10 -1.26 24.26
CA PHE A 14 0.46 0.00 23.63
C PHE A 14 1.77 -0.05 22.85
N THR A 15 2.76 -0.81 23.33
CA THR A 15 4.01 -0.98 22.58
C THR A 15 3.76 -1.70 21.27
N MET A 16 3.00 -2.80 21.28
CA MET A 16 2.65 -3.54 20.06
C MET A 16 1.78 -2.72 19.09
N PHE A 17 0.78 -2.00 19.61
CA PHE A 17 -0.04 -1.11 18.78
C PHE A 17 0.78 0.07 18.26
N GLY A 18 1.64 0.66 19.09
CA GLY A 18 2.52 1.76 18.71
C GLY A 18 3.49 1.35 17.60
N GLU A 19 4.08 0.16 17.70
CA GLU A 19 4.95 -0.42 16.66
C GLU A 19 4.18 -0.72 15.37
N LYS A 20 2.96 -1.25 15.43
CA LYS A 20 2.10 -1.43 14.24
C LYS A 20 1.66 -0.12 13.60
N LEU A 21 1.57 0.97 14.37
CA LEU A 21 1.21 2.30 13.88
C LEU A 21 2.42 3.10 13.36
N ASN A 22 3.65 2.62 13.58
CA ASN A 22 4.87 3.33 13.23
C ASN A 22 5.49 2.72 11.96
N GLY A 23 5.67 3.52 10.91
CA GLY A 23 6.44 3.10 9.73
C GLY A 23 5.84 3.40 8.36
N THR A 24 4.67 4.03 8.28
CA THR A 24 4.09 4.45 6.99
C THR A 24 3.68 5.92 7.01
N ASP A 25 3.95 6.62 5.91
CA ASP A 25 3.58 8.03 5.74
C ASP A 25 2.06 8.25 5.85
N PRO A 26 1.59 9.48 6.11
CA PRO A 26 0.18 9.81 6.07
C PRO A 26 -0.44 9.45 4.71
N GLU A 27 -1.71 9.02 4.70
CA GLU A 27 -2.42 8.63 3.48
C GLU A 27 -2.33 9.69 2.38
N ASP A 28 -2.55 10.96 2.75
CA ASP A 28 -2.47 12.09 1.82
C ASP A 28 -1.09 12.25 1.19
N LEU A 29 -0.01 11.97 1.92
CA LEU A 29 1.34 12.06 1.39
C LEU A 29 1.58 10.98 0.34
N ILE A 30 1.15 9.75 0.61
CA ILE A 30 1.27 8.62 -0.31
C ILE A 30 0.42 8.88 -1.56
N ARG A 31 -0.81 9.41 -1.41
CA ARG A 31 -1.67 9.80 -2.54
C ARG A 31 -1.06 10.89 -3.39
N ASN A 32 -0.47 11.90 -2.76
CA ASN A 32 0.21 12.98 -3.48
C ASN A 32 1.43 12.48 -4.26
N ALA A 33 2.14 11.47 -3.75
CA ALA A 33 3.24 10.85 -4.47
C ALA A 33 2.77 10.15 -5.75
N PHE A 34 1.66 9.40 -5.71
CA PHE A 34 1.07 8.79 -6.90
C PHE A 34 0.49 9.83 -7.86
N ALA A 35 -0.11 10.91 -7.34
CA ALA A 35 -0.66 11.98 -8.16
C ALA A 35 0.39 12.68 -9.04
N CYS A 36 1.69 12.58 -8.72
CA CYS A 36 2.76 13.06 -9.60
C CYS A 36 2.83 12.31 -10.95
N PHE A 37 2.21 11.13 -11.05
CA PHE A 37 2.19 10.28 -12.25
C PHE A 37 0.84 10.32 -13.00
N ASP A 38 -0.17 10.98 -12.44
CA ASP A 38 -1.52 11.11 -12.99
C ASP A 38 -1.80 12.57 -13.33
N GLU A 39 -1.32 13.02 -14.49
CA GLU A 39 -1.44 14.42 -14.95
C GLU A 39 -2.90 14.88 -15.06
N GLU A 40 -3.82 13.96 -15.35
CA GLU A 40 -5.24 14.23 -15.51
C GLU A 40 -6.03 14.15 -14.18
N ALA A 41 -5.37 13.79 -13.07
CA ALA A 41 -5.95 13.62 -11.75
C ALA A 41 -7.19 12.69 -11.75
N THR A 42 -7.12 11.62 -12.54
CA THR A 42 -8.14 10.58 -12.65
C THR A 42 -8.31 9.75 -11.36
N GLY A 43 -7.29 9.70 -10.50
CA GLY A 43 -7.22 8.75 -9.39
C GLY A 43 -6.70 7.38 -9.79
N THR A 44 -6.21 7.24 -11.04
CA THR A 44 -5.71 5.99 -11.62
C THR A 44 -4.40 6.21 -12.37
N THR A 45 -3.63 5.14 -12.58
CA THR A 45 -2.40 5.14 -13.38
C THR A 45 -2.28 3.82 -14.11
N GLU A 46 -1.67 3.80 -15.29
CA GLU A 46 -1.44 2.55 -16.03
C GLU A 46 -0.45 1.64 -15.28
N GLU A 47 -0.83 0.38 -15.06
CA GLU A 47 -0.03 -0.61 -14.35
C GLU A 47 1.38 -0.78 -14.98
N ALA A 48 1.44 -0.81 -16.32
CA ALA A 48 2.69 -0.93 -17.04
C ALA A 48 3.63 0.26 -16.79
N TYR A 49 3.08 1.48 -16.73
CA TYR A 49 3.86 2.69 -16.46
C TYR A 49 4.38 2.71 -15.01
N LEU A 50 3.53 2.33 -14.04
CA LEU A 50 3.94 2.26 -12.64
C LEU A 50 5.00 1.16 -12.42
N ARG A 51 4.89 0.00 -13.10
CA ARG A 51 5.92 -1.05 -13.09
C ARG A 51 7.27 -0.53 -13.60
N GLU A 52 7.26 0.19 -14.72
CA GLU A 52 8.48 0.79 -15.27
C GLU A 52 9.11 1.73 -14.24
N LEU A 53 8.33 2.60 -13.61
CA LEU A 53 8.82 3.52 -12.58
C LEU A 53 9.42 2.78 -11.37
N LEU A 54 8.74 1.76 -10.85
CA LEU A 54 9.20 1.00 -9.67
C LEU A 54 10.47 0.18 -9.93
N THR A 55 10.68 -0.27 -11.16
CA THR A 55 11.86 -1.08 -11.54
C THR A 55 13.06 -0.23 -11.98
N THR A 56 12.80 0.99 -12.45
CA THR A 56 13.83 1.89 -13.02
C THR A 56 14.22 3.06 -12.11
N VAL A 57 13.36 3.49 -11.19
CA VAL A 57 13.57 4.68 -10.35
C VAL A 57 13.62 4.32 -8.87
N GLY A 58 14.73 4.65 -8.20
CA GLY A 58 14.90 4.47 -6.75
C GLY A 58 15.53 3.13 -6.38
N ASP A 59 15.02 2.50 -5.32
CA ASP A 59 15.43 1.16 -4.92
C ASP A 59 14.87 0.14 -5.93
N HIS A 60 15.72 -0.79 -6.39
CA HIS A 60 15.31 -1.80 -7.37
C HIS A 60 14.30 -2.76 -6.76
N VAL A 61 13.02 -2.48 -6.99
CA VAL A 61 11.94 -3.44 -6.79
C VAL A 61 12.04 -4.48 -7.90
N THR A 62 12.08 -5.75 -7.53
CA THR A 62 12.14 -6.86 -8.49
C THR A 62 10.79 -7.05 -9.19
N ASP A 63 10.80 -7.62 -10.40
CA ASP A 63 9.55 -7.93 -11.11
C ASP A 63 8.61 -8.82 -10.28
N GLU A 64 9.18 -9.70 -9.45
CA GLU A 64 8.46 -10.59 -8.55
C GLU A 64 7.75 -9.82 -7.43
N GLU A 65 8.42 -8.83 -6.82
CA GLU A 65 7.81 -7.95 -5.81
C GLU A 65 6.72 -7.04 -6.42
N VAL A 66 6.92 -6.58 -7.66
CA VAL A 66 5.89 -5.82 -8.39
C VAL A 66 4.68 -6.71 -8.73
N ASP A 67 4.90 -7.96 -9.10
CA ASP A 67 3.81 -8.92 -9.33
C ASP A 67 3.03 -9.22 -8.04
N GLU A 68 3.71 -9.29 -6.90
CA GLU A 68 3.07 -9.42 -5.59
C GLU A 68 2.26 -8.18 -5.23
N LEU A 69 2.79 -6.97 -5.49
CA LEU A 69 2.08 -5.72 -5.30
C LEU A 69 0.76 -5.68 -6.07
N TYR A 70 0.78 -6.10 -7.34
CA TYR A 70 -0.42 -6.06 -8.19
C TYR A 70 -1.42 -7.19 -7.93
N ARG A 71 -1.00 -8.29 -7.29
CA ARG A 71 -1.91 -9.41 -6.95
C ARG A 71 -3.08 -8.98 -6.07
N GLU A 72 -2.84 -8.06 -5.16
CA GLU A 72 -3.84 -7.53 -4.21
C GLU A 72 -4.25 -6.09 -4.53
N ALA A 73 -3.69 -5.52 -5.61
CA ALA A 73 -4.00 -4.17 -6.02
C ALA A 73 -5.41 -4.05 -6.61
N PRO A 74 -6.09 -2.93 -6.37
CA PRO A 74 -7.31 -2.59 -7.07
C PRO A 74 -6.97 -2.13 -8.50
N SER A 75 -6.73 -3.07 -9.41
CA SER A 75 -6.60 -2.84 -10.85
C SER A 75 -7.85 -3.29 -11.61
N ASP A 76 -8.17 -2.59 -12.69
CA ASP A 76 -9.29 -2.93 -13.55
C ASP A 76 -8.87 -3.88 -14.70
N LYS A 77 -9.84 -4.30 -15.52
CA LYS A 77 -9.57 -5.21 -16.66
C LYS A 77 -8.78 -4.58 -17.81
N LYS A 78 -8.54 -3.27 -17.78
CA LYS A 78 -7.79 -2.53 -18.78
C LYS A 78 -6.34 -2.30 -18.36
N GLY A 79 -5.99 -2.63 -17.11
CA GLY A 79 -4.67 -2.37 -16.54
C GLY A 79 -4.58 -0.99 -15.88
N ASP A 80 -5.71 -0.37 -15.55
CA ASP A 80 -5.73 0.88 -14.80
C ASP A 80 -5.67 0.56 -13.30
N PHE A 81 -4.58 0.99 -12.65
CA PHE A 81 -4.34 0.84 -11.21
C PHE A 81 -4.95 2.00 -10.43
N ASN A 82 -5.86 1.71 -9.50
CA ASN A 82 -6.52 2.69 -8.65
C ASN A 82 -5.70 2.97 -7.39
N TYR A 83 -4.78 3.93 -7.48
CA TYR A 83 -3.91 4.29 -6.35
C TYR A 83 -4.71 4.92 -5.18
N MET A 84 -5.89 5.46 -5.41
CA MET A 84 -6.75 6.03 -4.36
C MET A 84 -7.32 4.94 -3.45
N GLU A 85 -7.74 3.81 -4.03
CA GLU A 85 -8.19 2.65 -3.28
C GLU A 85 -7.01 1.89 -2.67
N PHE A 86 -5.89 1.79 -3.39
CA PHE A 86 -4.67 1.16 -2.89
C PHE A 86 -4.14 1.84 -1.63
N THR A 87 -4.02 3.18 -1.65
CA THR A 87 -3.54 3.95 -0.49
C THR A 87 -4.46 3.82 0.73
N ARG A 88 -5.77 3.71 0.50
CA ARG A 88 -6.73 3.42 1.54
C ARG A 88 -6.54 2.02 2.13
N ILE A 89 -6.33 0.99 1.30
CA ILE A 89 -6.04 -0.38 1.75
C ILE A 89 -4.69 -0.45 2.50
N LEU A 90 -3.70 0.34 2.06
CA LEU A 90 -2.38 0.38 2.68
C LEU A 90 -2.41 1.01 4.08
N LYS A 91 -3.25 2.03 4.29
CA LYS A 91 -3.35 2.74 5.57
C LYS A 91 -4.42 2.21 6.51
N HIS A 92 -5.42 1.52 5.99
CA HIS A 92 -6.52 0.95 6.75
C HIS A 92 -6.68 -0.51 6.37
N GLU A 93 -6.82 -1.41 7.34
CA GLU A 93 -7.10 -2.81 7.06
C GLU A 93 -8.27 -2.91 6.06
N ALA A 94 -8.08 -3.70 4.99
CA ALA A 94 -9.11 -3.92 3.99
C ALA A 94 -10.39 -4.33 4.71
N LYS A 95 -11.41 -3.47 4.68
CA LYS A 95 -12.75 -3.88 5.08
C LYS A 95 -13.11 -5.03 4.13
N GLY A 96 -13.13 -6.25 4.65
CA GLY A 96 -13.73 -7.37 3.95
C GLY A 96 -15.06 -6.90 3.38
N LYS A 97 -15.31 -7.15 2.10
CA LYS A 97 -16.66 -7.09 1.56
C LYS A 97 -17.43 -8.17 2.31
N ASP A 98 -18.07 -7.78 3.41
CA ASP A 98 -19.14 -8.56 4.00
C ASP A 98 -20.27 -8.55 2.96
N ASP A 99 -20.42 -9.67 2.26
CA ASP A 99 -21.59 -10.00 1.42
C ASP A 99 -22.84 -10.25 2.29
#